data_AF-A0A351CX76-F1
#
_entry.id   AF-A0A351CX76-F1
#
_cell.length_a   1.000
_cell.length_b   1.000
_cell.length_c   1.000
_cell.angle_alpha   90.00
_cell.angle_beta   90.00
_cell.angle_gamma   90.00
#
_symmetry.space_group_name_H-M   'P 1'
#
loop_
_entity.id
_entity.type
_entity.pdbx_description
1 polymer ?
#
loop_
_entity_poly.entity_id
_entity_poly.type
_entity_poly.pdbx_seq_one_letter_code
_entity_poly.pdbx_strand_id
1 'polypeptide(L)'
;MNYKIFVSVWVLTLGTLASSHATTCVGSIPYGVYNGFLSLPRSAKFCAFEGGNPVNYETDELGGRLLGEPLEAAVNIFGESQALVIDSDQIPLIYKTLGLERVRIYATPNNGPYEWLTRFVKRQYTPSNQTFFVINLGFDVFRLNSNWRPKDLVDMDVSTIENLLNWPRTLTARIAFSQLKLRGSTLSGDDRDSKKKLFQSNQHHYLDDIRRWFDLAKSALINQGMNSDNAVFLIFSPYWLDSNSTDDIAEHNDLIQAVSCAIDGQFPAKLVAFNYGPSSLTSDARHFSHEATPKIRELPACNR
;
A
#
# COMPACT_ATOMS: atom_id res chain seq x y z
N MET A 1 10.26 -43.57 32.18
CA MET A 1 9.28 -42.49 32.44
C MET A 1 9.97 -41.16 32.18
N ASN A 2 9.54 -40.22 31.34
CA ASN A 2 8.40 -40.14 30.44
C ASN A 2 8.71 -39.07 29.36
N TYR A 3 9.43 -39.46 28.30
CA TYR A 3 9.61 -38.60 27.12
C TYR A 3 8.27 -38.31 26.42
N LYS A 4 7.27 -39.19 26.62
CA LYS A 4 5.90 -39.01 26.18
C LYS A 4 5.16 -37.85 26.87
N ILE A 5 5.53 -37.49 28.12
CA ILE A 5 4.85 -36.41 28.86
C ILE A 5 5.24 -35.03 28.33
N PHE A 6 6.49 -34.83 27.93
CA PHE A 6 6.95 -33.53 27.39
C PHE A 6 6.37 -33.20 26.00
N VAL A 7 6.18 -34.21 25.15
CA VAL A 7 5.54 -34.03 23.84
C VAL A 7 4.03 -33.78 23.99
N SER A 8 3.37 -34.43 24.94
CA SER A 8 1.95 -34.18 25.20
C SER A 8 1.68 -32.80 25.80
N VAL A 9 2.60 -32.24 26.61
CA VAL A 9 2.43 -30.89 27.19
C VAL A 9 2.59 -29.80 26.12
N TRP A 10 3.48 -29.97 25.13
CA TRP A 10 3.60 -29.04 23.99
C TRP A 10 2.40 -29.11 23.03
N VAL A 11 1.86 -30.32 22.77
CA VAL A 11 0.66 -30.48 21.94
C VAL A 11 -0.59 -29.91 22.64
N LEU A 12 -0.67 -29.98 23.98
CA LEU A 12 -1.78 -29.42 24.77
C LEU A 12 -1.69 -27.89 24.96
N THR A 13 -0.50 -27.28 24.98
CA THR A 13 -0.37 -25.80 24.99
C THR A 13 -0.56 -25.17 23.61
N LEU A 14 -0.21 -25.87 22.52
CA LEU A 14 -0.57 -25.46 21.16
C LEU A 14 -2.08 -25.68 20.88
N GLY A 15 -2.66 -26.77 21.39
CA GLY A 15 -4.10 -27.07 21.25
C GLY A 15 -5.02 -26.09 21.97
N THR A 16 -4.57 -25.52 23.10
CA THR A 16 -5.36 -24.51 23.85
C THR A 16 -5.26 -23.10 23.26
N LEU A 17 -4.20 -22.79 22.49
CA LEU A 17 -4.15 -21.57 21.66
C LEU A 17 -5.03 -21.66 20.41
N ALA A 18 -5.31 -22.88 19.93
CA ALA A 18 -6.12 -23.14 18.76
C ALA A 18 -7.63 -23.25 19.05
N SER A 19 -8.08 -23.45 20.30
CA SER A 19 -9.50 -23.75 20.59
C SER A 19 -10.38 -22.58 21.02
N SER A 20 -9.85 -21.36 21.14
CA SER A 20 -10.73 -20.21 21.31
C SER A 20 -11.05 -19.59 19.95
N HIS A 21 -12.33 -19.65 19.55
CA HIS A 21 -12.97 -18.65 18.67
C HIS A 21 -12.95 -17.25 19.31
N ALA A 22 -11.86 -16.87 19.97
CA ALA A 22 -11.72 -15.58 20.60
C ALA A 22 -11.67 -14.53 19.49
N THR A 23 -12.61 -13.59 19.59
CA THR A 23 -12.74 -12.32 18.88
C THR A 23 -11.45 -11.50 18.98
N THR A 24 -10.42 -11.95 18.29
CA THR A 24 -9.09 -11.35 18.29
C THR A 24 -8.71 -11.06 16.85
N CYS A 25 -8.15 -9.88 16.60
CA CYS A 25 -7.73 -9.51 15.26
C CYS A 25 -6.45 -10.22 14.85
N VAL A 26 -6.20 -10.31 13.55
CA VAL A 26 -4.92 -10.77 13.02
C VAL A 26 -3.84 -9.77 13.43
N GLY A 27 -2.64 -10.22 13.81
CA GLY A 27 -1.58 -9.34 14.32
C GLY A 27 -1.00 -8.36 13.30
N SER A 28 -1.31 -8.52 12.02
CA SER A 28 -1.00 -7.57 10.95
C SER A 28 -1.96 -7.81 9.78
N ILE A 29 -2.01 -6.88 8.83
CA ILE A 29 -2.87 -6.99 7.65
C ILE A 29 -2.53 -8.27 6.88
N PRO A 30 -3.46 -9.23 6.73
CA PRO A 30 -3.22 -10.42 5.96
C PRO A 30 -3.35 -10.11 4.46
N TYR A 31 -2.34 -10.49 3.68
CA TYR A 31 -2.33 -10.39 2.22
C TYR A 31 -1.47 -11.50 1.62
N GLY A 32 -1.81 -11.90 0.39
CA GLY A 32 -1.19 -13.06 -0.27
C GLY A 32 -1.14 -12.89 -1.78
N VAL A 33 -0.61 -13.91 -2.46
CA VAL A 33 -0.60 -13.98 -3.92
C VAL A 33 -1.94 -14.51 -4.43
N TYR A 34 -2.51 -13.82 -5.42
CA TYR A 34 -3.68 -14.24 -6.17
C TYR A 34 -3.45 -13.96 -7.65
N ASN A 35 -3.55 -14.99 -8.50
CA ASN A 35 -3.34 -14.89 -9.95
C ASN A 35 -2.05 -14.12 -10.37
N GLY A 36 -1.01 -14.25 -9.54
CA GLY A 36 0.31 -13.69 -9.78
C GLY A 36 0.53 -12.24 -9.35
N PHE A 37 -0.40 -11.63 -8.60
CA PHE A 37 -0.25 -10.31 -7.96
C PHE A 37 -0.65 -10.38 -6.48
N LEU A 38 -0.32 -9.34 -5.71
CA LEU A 38 -0.70 -9.27 -4.29
C LEU A 38 -2.16 -8.82 -4.14
N SER A 39 -2.85 -9.43 -3.17
CA SER A 39 -4.24 -9.10 -2.87
C SER A 39 -4.58 -9.36 -1.40
N LEU A 40 -5.55 -8.61 -0.88
CA LEU A 40 -6.23 -8.95 0.37
C LEU A 40 -7.11 -10.20 0.15
N PRO A 41 -7.54 -10.88 1.24
CA PRO A 41 -8.58 -11.90 1.19
C PRO A 41 -9.82 -11.41 0.45
N ARG A 42 -10.45 -12.27 -0.35
CA ARG A 42 -11.58 -11.90 -1.20
C ARG A 42 -12.89 -12.16 -0.49
N SER A 43 -13.89 -11.33 -0.76
CA SER A 43 -15.24 -11.41 -0.19
C SER A 43 -15.23 -11.62 1.32
N ALA A 44 -14.33 -10.91 2.01
CA ALA A 44 -14.00 -11.19 3.40
C ALA A 44 -14.31 -10.00 4.30
N LYS A 45 -14.69 -10.31 5.53
CA LYS A 45 -14.72 -9.37 6.66
C LYS A 45 -13.77 -9.89 7.72
N PHE A 46 -12.79 -9.08 8.09
CA PHE A 46 -11.79 -9.43 9.10
C PHE A 46 -11.31 -8.18 9.82
N CYS A 47 -10.57 -8.35 10.91
CA CYS A 47 -9.88 -7.25 11.57
C CYS A 47 -8.39 -7.56 11.73
N ALA A 48 -7.56 -6.52 11.67
CA ALA A 48 -6.13 -6.58 11.87
C ALA A 48 -5.69 -5.51 12.87
N PHE A 49 -4.64 -5.79 13.64
CA PHE A 49 -4.04 -4.79 14.53
C PHE A 49 -3.07 -3.88 13.75
N GLU A 50 -3.21 -2.57 13.96
CA GLU A 50 -2.30 -1.51 13.52
C GLU A 50 -1.99 -0.62 14.74
N GLY A 51 -0.72 -0.51 15.12
CA GLY A 51 -0.34 0.27 16.32
C GLY A 51 -0.99 -0.19 17.62
N GLY A 52 -1.44 -1.44 17.70
CA GLY A 52 -2.19 -1.98 18.84
C GLY A 52 -3.70 -1.74 18.78
N ASN A 53 -4.19 -0.96 17.81
CA ASN A 53 -5.62 -0.72 17.62
C ASN A 53 -6.20 -1.69 16.58
N PRO A 54 -7.41 -2.24 16.82
CA PRO A 54 -8.08 -3.07 15.83
C PRO A 54 -8.66 -2.20 14.71
N VAL A 55 -8.38 -2.58 13.47
CA VAL A 55 -8.95 -1.97 12.27
C VAL A 55 -9.75 -3.01 11.51
N ASN A 56 -10.98 -2.67 11.14
CA ASN A 56 -11.84 -3.56 10.37
C ASN A 56 -11.60 -3.41 8.87
N TYR A 57 -11.70 -4.54 8.17
CA TYR A 57 -11.54 -4.64 6.74
C TYR A 57 -12.75 -5.38 6.17
N GLU A 58 -13.29 -4.82 5.11
CA GLU A 58 -14.26 -5.45 4.23
C GLU A 58 -13.71 -5.41 2.80
N THR A 59 -13.81 -6.52 2.08
CA THR A 59 -13.25 -6.65 0.73
C THR A 59 -14.28 -7.14 -0.28
N ASP A 60 -14.10 -6.71 -1.53
CA ASP A 60 -14.87 -7.21 -2.67
C ASP A 60 -14.40 -8.63 -3.10
N GLU A 61 -15.05 -9.17 -4.12
CA GLU A 61 -14.75 -10.49 -4.72
C GLU A 61 -13.34 -10.61 -5.35
N LEU A 62 -12.64 -9.49 -5.51
CA LEU A 62 -11.29 -9.43 -6.04
C LEU A 62 -10.26 -9.04 -4.97
N GLY A 63 -10.66 -8.82 -3.71
CA GLY A 63 -9.77 -8.42 -2.62
C GLY A 63 -9.42 -6.93 -2.62
N GLY A 64 -10.24 -6.09 -3.24
CA GLY A 64 -10.22 -4.64 -3.07
C GLY A 64 -10.93 -4.25 -1.77
N ARG A 65 -10.29 -3.43 -0.94
CA ARG A 65 -10.86 -2.94 0.32
C ARG A 65 -12.00 -1.96 0.05
N LEU A 66 -13.10 -2.10 0.76
CA LEU A 66 -14.27 -1.23 0.69
C LEU A 66 -14.29 -0.29 1.89
N LEU A 67 -14.46 1.01 1.63
CA LEU A 67 -14.66 2.04 2.66
C LEU A 67 -15.79 2.98 2.22
N GLY A 68 -16.53 3.51 3.19
CA GLY A 68 -17.65 4.43 2.96
C GLY A 68 -19.01 3.75 2.83
N GLU A 69 -20.00 4.55 2.44
CA GLU A 69 -21.42 4.15 2.51
C GLU A 69 -21.79 3.18 1.37
N PRO A 70 -22.43 2.02 1.65
CA PRO A 70 -22.73 1.01 0.64
C PRO A 70 -23.72 1.40 -0.47
N LEU A 71 -24.38 2.56 -0.36
CA LEU A 71 -25.37 3.03 -1.33
C LEU A 71 -24.74 3.82 -2.49
N GLU A 72 -23.52 4.33 -2.31
CA GLU A 72 -22.83 5.12 -3.33
C GLU A 72 -22.04 4.26 -4.33
N ALA A 73 -21.81 4.77 -5.53
CA ALA A 73 -20.91 4.12 -6.48
C ALA A 73 -19.46 4.24 -6.00
N ALA A 74 -18.77 3.11 -5.84
CA ALA A 74 -17.39 3.11 -5.34
C ALA A 74 -16.39 3.56 -6.42
N VAL A 75 -15.60 4.58 -6.10
CA VAL A 75 -14.46 5.01 -6.91
C VAL A 75 -13.29 4.07 -6.69
N ASN A 76 -12.59 3.67 -7.76
CA ASN A 76 -11.44 2.78 -7.64
C ASN A 76 -10.18 3.55 -7.26
N ILE A 77 -9.38 2.96 -6.39
CA ILE A 77 -8.07 3.48 -5.99
C ILE A 77 -7.05 2.35 -6.13
N PHE A 78 -5.96 2.58 -6.85
CA PHE A 78 -4.82 1.65 -6.95
C PHE A 78 -3.61 2.25 -6.26
N GLY A 79 -2.80 1.41 -5.63
CA GLY A 79 -1.55 1.85 -5.01
C GLY A 79 -0.92 0.82 -4.08
N GLU A 80 -0.15 1.34 -3.14
CA GLU A 80 0.48 0.57 -2.04
C GLU A 80 -0.17 0.89 -0.68
N SER A 81 0.43 0.44 0.41
CA SER A 81 -0.09 0.58 1.77
C SER A 81 -0.51 2.00 2.18
N GLN A 82 0.07 3.08 1.66
CA GLN A 82 -0.44 4.44 1.90
C GLN A 82 -1.85 4.65 1.34
N ALA A 83 -2.16 4.06 0.18
CA ALA A 83 -3.50 4.09 -0.39
C ALA A 83 -4.47 3.20 0.40
N LEU A 84 -3.97 2.15 1.06
CA LEU A 84 -4.79 1.16 1.78
C LEU A 84 -5.50 1.71 3.01
N VAL A 85 -5.00 2.81 3.62
CA VAL A 85 -5.54 3.41 4.86
C VAL A 85 -5.43 2.46 6.06
N ILE A 86 -4.22 2.06 6.40
CA ILE A 86 -3.99 0.92 7.31
C ILE A 86 -4.49 1.10 8.76
N ASP A 87 -4.70 2.34 9.19
CA ASP A 87 -4.95 2.76 10.57
C ASP A 87 -6.42 3.04 10.89
N SER A 88 -7.33 2.92 9.92
CA SER A 88 -8.76 3.20 10.11
C SER A 88 -9.64 2.43 9.15
N ASP A 89 -10.88 2.17 9.56
CA ASP A 89 -11.96 1.63 8.72
C ASP A 89 -12.89 2.72 8.17
N GLN A 90 -12.49 3.99 8.33
CA GLN A 90 -13.18 5.14 7.76
C GLN A 90 -12.50 5.65 6.48
N ILE A 91 -13.25 6.36 5.64
CA ILE A 91 -12.65 7.12 4.55
C ILE A 91 -11.70 8.19 5.13
N PRO A 92 -10.42 8.20 4.72
CA PRO A 92 -9.44 9.15 5.22
C PRO A 92 -9.75 10.56 4.72
N LEU A 93 -9.27 11.56 5.46
CA LEU A 93 -9.55 12.97 5.18
C LEU A 93 -9.16 13.38 3.76
N ILE A 94 -8.06 12.84 3.22
CA ILE A 94 -7.63 13.10 1.85
C ILE A 94 -8.68 12.72 0.80
N TYR A 95 -9.33 11.57 0.94
CA TYR A 95 -10.36 11.13 0.00
C TYR A 95 -11.65 11.93 0.20
N LYS A 96 -11.99 12.29 1.45
CA LYS A 96 -13.11 13.21 1.74
C LYS A 96 -12.89 14.59 1.11
N THR A 97 -11.67 15.15 1.18
CA THR A 97 -11.33 16.44 0.55
C THR A 97 -11.45 16.40 -0.98
N LEU A 98 -11.31 15.21 -1.59
CA LEU A 98 -11.53 14.99 -3.01
C LEU A 98 -13.02 14.72 -3.35
N GLY A 99 -13.92 14.75 -2.37
CA GLY A 99 -15.35 14.48 -2.56
C GLY A 99 -15.68 13.00 -2.70
N LEU A 100 -14.81 12.10 -2.26
CA LEU A 100 -15.03 10.66 -2.36
C LEU A 100 -15.79 10.15 -1.13
N GLU A 101 -17.02 9.66 -1.35
CA GLU A 101 -17.90 9.14 -0.29
C GLU A 101 -17.91 7.61 -0.19
N ARG A 102 -17.45 6.93 -1.25
CA ARG A 102 -17.19 5.50 -1.25
C ARG A 102 -16.01 5.16 -2.14
N VAL A 103 -15.11 4.36 -1.61
CA VAL A 103 -13.90 3.94 -2.33
C VAL A 103 -13.72 2.44 -2.28
N ARG A 104 -13.13 1.94 -3.37
CA ARG A 104 -12.65 0.58 -3.50
C ARG A 104 -11.16 0.60 -3.77
N ILE A 105 -10.38 0.10 -2.82
CA ILE A 105 -8.93 0.25 -2.81
C ILE A 105 -8.26 -1.08 -3.14
N TYR A 106 -7.58 -1.13 -4.28
CA TYR A 106 -6.73 -2.23 -4.71
C TYR A 106 -5.27 -1.92 -4.34
N ALA A 107 -4.95 -2.13 -3.07
CA ALA A 107 -3.62 -1.96 -2.51
C ALA A 107 -3.34 -3.03 -1.44
N THR A 108 -2.07 -3.34 -1.23
CA THR A 108 -1.60 -4.20 -0.15
C THR A 108 -0.30 -3.65 0.42
N PRO A 109 0.10 -4.07 1.64
CA PRO A 109 1.48 -3.84 2.07
C PRO A 109 2.46 -4.44 1.06
N ASN A 110 3.61 -3.78 0.87
CA ASN A 110 4.67 -4.16 -0.08
C ASN A 110 4.24 -4.25 -1.56
N ASN A 111 3.03 -3.83 -1.92
CA ASN A 111 2.65 -3.61 -3.31
C ASN A 111 3.55 -2.49 -3.88
N GLY A 112 3.97 -2.60 -5.13
CA GLY A 112 4.67 -1.54 -5.83
C GLY A 112 3.93 -1.11 -7.10
N PRO A 113 4.48 -0.14 -7.84
CA PRO A 113 3.78 0.43 -8.99
C PRO A 113 3.55 -0.54 -10.14
N TYR A 114 4.48 -1.48 -10.38
CA TYR A 114 4.28 -2.50 -11.42
C TYR A 114 3.18 -3.49 -11.07
N GLU A 115 2.99 -3.80 -9.78
CA GLU A 115 2.03 -4.81 -9.35
C GLU A 115 0.59 -4.32 -9.52
N TRP A 116 0.28 -3.13 -9.01
CA TRP A 116 -1.06 -2.58 -9.19
C TRP A 116 -1.33 -2.24 -10.67
N LEU A 117 -0.31 -1.82 -11.43
CA LEU A 117 -0.48 -1.58 -12.86
C LEU A 117 -0.74 -2.89 -13.63
N THR A 118 -0.03 -3.96 -13.28
CA THR A 118 -0.28 -5.30 -13.85
C THR A 118 -1.69 -5.77 -13.52
N ARG A 119 -2.14 -5.56 -12.28
CA ARG A 119 -3.50 -5.87 -11.85
C ARG A 119 -4.54 -5.10 -12.66
N PHE A 120 -4.29 -3.81 -12.90
CA PHE A 120 -5.10 -2.95 -13.74
C PHE A 120 -5.15 -3.46 -15.19
N VAL A 121 -4.00 -3.70 -15.83
CA VAL A 121 -3.95 -4.20 -17.22
C VAL A 121 -4.65 -5.56 -17.37
N LYS A 122 -4.57 -6.43 -16.36
CA LYS A 122 -5.27 -7.73 -16.32
C LYS A 122 -6.76 -7.63 -15.97
N ARG A 123 -7.29 -6.42 -15.76
CA ARG A 123 -8.69 -6.15 -15.39
C ARG A 123 -9.14 -6.95 -14.16
N GLN A 124 -8.24 -7.08 -13.18
CA GLN A 124 -8.52 -7.75 -11.91
C GLN A 124 -9.07 -6.74 -10.89
N TYR A 125 -10.14 -6.05 -11.30
CA TYR A 125 -10.88 -5.09 -10.51
C TYR A 125 -12.31 -4.95 -11.03
N THR A 126 -13.21 -4.50 -10.16
CA THR A 126 -14.58 -4.11 -10.51
C THR A 126 -14.55 -2.72 -11.14
N PRO A 127 -15.05 -2.52 -12.37
CA PRO A 127 -15.02 -1.21 -13.04
C PRO A 127 -15.68 -0.08 -12.24
N SER A 128 -15.20 1.14 -12.45
CA SER A 128 -15.71 2.38 -11.87
C SER A 128 -15.64 3.49 -12.94
N ASN A 129 -16.51 4.50 -12.83
CA ASN A 129 -16.49 5.67 -13.71
C ASN A 129 -15.21 6.50 -13.55
N GLN A 130 -14.63 6.49 -12.35
CA GLN A 130 -13.38 7.18 -12.05
C GLN A 130 -12.41 6.25 -11.31
N THR A 131 -11.12 6.41 -11.61
CA THR A 131 -10.03 5.66 -11.00
C THR A 131 -8.92 6.62 -10.57
N PHE A 132 -8.46 6.48 -9.33
CA PHE A 132 -7.29 7.16 -8.80
C PHE A 132 -6.10 6.21 -8.73
N PHE A 133 -4.94 6.70 -9.14
CA PHE A 133 -3.66 5.99 -9.07
C PHE A 133 -2.76 6.69 -8.07
N VAL A 134 -2.51 6.05 -6.94
CA VAL A 134 -1.68 6.59 -5.86
C VAL A 134 -0.24 6.16 -6.08
N ILE A 135 0.65 7.15 -6.16
CA ILE A 135 2.11 6.97 -6.17
C ILE A 135 2.66 7.57 -4.89
N ASN A 136 3.21 6.73 -4.02
CA ASN A 136 3.87 7.16 -2.81
C ASN A 136 5.38 7.27 -3.01
N LEU A 137 5.87 8.48 -3.29
CA LEU A 137 7.31 8.72 -3.49
C LEU A 137 8.16 8.40 -2.25
N GLY A 138 7.53 8.19 -1.08
CA GLY A 138 8.21 7.68 0.11
C GLY A 138 8.76 6.27 -0.05
N PHE A 139 8.11 5.42 -0.87
CA PHE A 139 8.45 4.01 -1.04
C PHE A 139 8.54 3.57 -2.50
N ASP A 140 7.61 4.02 -3.33
CA ASP A 140 7.47 3.58 -4.70
C ASP A 140 8.71 3.88 -5.52
N VAL A 141 9.37 5.04 -5.29
CA VAL A 141 10.62 5.40 -5.98
C VAL A 141 11.69 4.30 -5.89
N PHE A 142 11.75 3.55 -4.79
CA PHE A 142 12.70 2.47 -4.58
C PHE A 142 12.25 1.13 -5.18
N ARG A 143 10.99 1.04 -5.63
CA ARG A 143 10.32 -0.14 -6.18
C ARG A 143 10.01 -0.01 -7.68
N LEU A 144 10.44 1.09 -8.30
CA LEU A 144 10.28 1.35 -9.74
C LEU A 144 11.35 0.70 -10.62
N ASN A 145 12.31 0.01 -10.01
CA ASN A 145 13.22 -0.83 -10.78
C ASN A 145 12.49 -2.10 -11.27
N SER A 146 12.78 -2.52 -12.50
CA SER A 146 12.15 -3.70 -13.13
C SER A 146 12.53 -5.05 -12.49
N ASN A 147 13.52 -5.05 -11.59
CA ASN A 147 13.96 -6.23 -10.84
C ASN A 147 13.21 -6.39 -9.50
N TRP A 148 12.34 -5.44 -9.13
CA TRP A 148 11.50 -5.55 -7.94
C TRP A 148 10.55 -6.72 -8.09
N ARG A 149 10.61 -7.65 -7.14
CA ARG A 149 9.83 -8.89 -7.14
C ARG A 149 9.13 -9.04 -5.79
N PRO A 150 7.94 -8.46 -5.61
CA PRO A 150 7.24 -8.56 -4.34
C PRO A 150 6.75 -9.97 -4.01
N LYS A 151 6.75 -10.89 -4.99
CA LYS A 151 6.57 -12.33 -4.73
C LYS A 151 7.68 -12.91 -3.85
N ASP A 152 8.86 -12.30 -3.86
CA ASP A 152 9.96 -12.68 -2.98
C ASP A 152 9.74 -12.15 -1.54
N LEU A 153 8.69 -11.33 -1.32
CA LEU A 153 8.29 -10.75 -0.03
C LEU A 153 7.03 -11.37 0.57
N VAL A 154 6.37 -12.29 -0.14
CA VAL A 154 5.12 -12.93 0.29
C VAL A 154 5.13 -14.42 -0.06
N ASP A 155 5.09 -15.29 0.95
CA ASP A 155 5.16 -16.75 0.76
C ASP A 155 3.81 -17.49 0.95
N MET A 156 2.70 -16.77 0.79
CA MET A 156 1.35 -17.31 0.99
C MET A 156 0.41 -16.94 -0.16
N ASP A 157 -0.39 -17.92 -0.56
CA ASP A 157 -1.54 -17.69 -1.44
C ASP A 157 -2.72 -17.12 -0.64
N VAL A 158 -3.52 -16.29 -1.30
CA VAL A 158 -4.72 -15.69 -0.70
C VAL A 158 -5.70 -16.76 -0.20
N SER A 159 -5.84 -17.89 -0.90
CA SER A 159 -6.71 -18.99 -0.46
C SER A 159 -6.30 -19.59 0.89
N THR A 160 -5.00 -19.66 1.17
CA THR A 160 -4.49 -20.13 2.47
C THR A 160 -4.91 -19.16 3.58
N ILE A 161 -4.85 -17.87 3.29
CA ILE A 161 -5.26 -16.82 4.23
C ILE A 161 -6.77 -16.87 4.47
N GLU A 162 -7.58 -16.94 3.40
CA GLU A 162 -9.04 -17.05 3.46
C GLU A 162 -9.48 -18.21 4.37
N ASN A 163 -8.84 -19.38 4.24
CA ASN A 163 -9.11 -20.55 5.08
C ASN A 163 -8.77 -20.34 6.58
N LEU A 164 -7.83 -19.44 6.88
CA LEU A 164 -7.35 -19.17 8.23
C LEU A 164 -7.97 -17.92 8.86
N LEU A 165 -8.82 -17.16 8.14
CA LEU A 165 -9.46 -15.95 8.68
C LEU A 165 -10.30 -16.22 9.93
N ASN A 166 -10.95 -17.38 10.01
CA ASN A 166 -11.71 -17.81 11.19
C ASN A 166 -10.83 -18.25 12.37
N TRP A 167 -9.50 -18.24 12.20
CA TRP A 167 -8.50 -18.60 13.20
C TRP A 167 -7.42 -17.52 13.32
N PRO A 168 -7.76 -16.30 13.78
CA PRO A 168 -6.87 -15.13 13.68
C PRO A 168 -5.50 -15.31 14.34
N ARG A 169 -5.42 -16.06 15.46
CA ARG A 169 -4.15 -16.40 16.13
C ARG A 169 -3.27 -17.30 15.26
N THR A 170 -3.87 -18.31 14.64
CA THR A 170 -3.17 -19.23 13.72
C THR A 170 -2.68 -18.48 12.49
N LEU A 171 -3.53 -17.61 11.92
CA LEU A 171 -3.15 -16.76 10.80
C LEU A 171 -2.01 -15.81 11.18
N THR A 172 -2.07 -15.19 12.35
CA THR A 172 -1.01 -14.33 12.89
C THR A 172 0.32 -15.08 12.99
N ALA A 173 0.31 -16.29 13.57
CA ALA A 173 1.49 -17.13 13.67
C ALA A 173 2.04 -17.46 12.27
N ARG A 174 1.18 -17.83 11.32
CA ARG A 174 1.58 -18.15 9.95
C ARG A 174 2.22 -16.95 9.23
N ILE A 175 1.66 -15.75 9.39
CA ILE A 175 2.24 -14.49 8.87
C ILE A 175 3.61 -14.22 9.51
N ALA A 176 3.74 -14.38 10.83
CA ALA A 176 5.02 -14.19 11.51
C ALA A 176 6.09 -15.17 11.01
N PHE A 177 5.74 -16.44 10.78
CA PHE A 177 6.65 -17.42 10.19
C PHE A 177 7.04 -17.09 8.74
N SER A 178 6.08 -16.61 7.94
CA SER A 178 6.33 -16.11 6.59
C SER A 178 7.37 -15.00 6.61
N GLN A 179 7.13 -13.97 7.42
CA GLN A 179 8.03 -12.83 7.55
C GLN A 179 9.42 -13.25 8.03
N LEU A 180 9.50 -14.19 9.00
CA LEU A 180 10.78 -14.73 9.49
C LEU A 180 11.61 -15.37 8.37
N LYS A 181 10.96 -16.17 7.52
CA LYS A 181 11.61 -16.82 6.36
C LYS A 181 12.11 -15.79 5.34
N LEU A 182 11.42 -14.66 5.23
CA LEU A 182 11.68 -13.64 4.22
C LEU A 182 12.51 -12.46 4.73
N ARG A 183 13.02 -12.48 5.97
CA ARG A 183 13.79 -11.37 6.60
C ARG A 183 15.01 -10.88 5.81
N GLY A 184 15.52 -11.65 4.85
CA GLY A 184 16.62 -11.23 3.95
C GLY A 184 16.19 -10.40 2.72
N SER A 185 14.89 -10.17 2.54
CA SER A 185 14.31 -9.57 1.32
C SER A 185 13.71 -8.16 1.54
N THR A 186 13.49 -7.76 2.78
CA THR A 186 13.03 -6.41 3.14
C THR A 186 14.16 -5.41 2.92
N LEU A 187 13.89 -4.32 2.20
CA LEU A 187 14.82 -3.20 2.01
C LEU A 187 15.44 -2.80 3.36
N SER A 188 16.76 -2.91 3.48
CA SER A 188 17.50 -2.47 4.67
C SER A 188 17.30 -0.96 4.90
N GLY A 189 17.13 -0.54 6.15
CA GLY A 189 17.08 0.88 6.54
C GLY A 189 15.75 1.56 6.19
N ASP A 190 14.77 1.44 7.07
CA ASP A 190 13.45 2.10 6.94
C ASP A 190 13.37 3.45 7.68
N ASP A 191 14.45 3.86 8.35
CA ASP A 191 14.54 5.21 8.90
C ASP A 191 14.76 6.26 7.79
N ARG A 192 14.36 7.51 8.10
CA ARG A 192 14.38 8.62 7.14
C ARG A 192 15.77 8.87 6.58
N ASP A 193 16.80 8.86 7.42
CA ASP A 193 18.18 9.16 7.02
C ASP A 193 18.72 8.10 6.06
N SER A 194 18.42 6.83 6.33
CA SER A 194 18.80 5.72 5.45
C SER A 194 18.15 5.82 4.07
N LYS A 195 16.83 6.13 3.99
CA LYS A 195 16.15 6.31 2.70
C LYS A 195 16.69 7.50 1.92
N LYS A 196 16.94 8.62 2.61
CA LYS A 196 17.53 9.82 2.01
C LYS A 196 18.91 9.50 1.43
N LYS A 197 19.81 8.89 2.20
CA LYS A 197 21.15 8.51 1.73
C LYS A 197 21.10 7.53 0.56
N LEU A 198 20.18 6.56 0.61
CA LEU A 198 19.99 5.60 -0.48
C LEU A 198 19.56 6.30 -1.77
N PHE A 199 18.60 7.23 -1.67
CA PHE A 199 18.15 8.05 -2.80
C PHE A 199 19.30 8.88 -3.36
N GLN A 200 19.99 9.66 -2.53
CA GLN A 200 21.11 10.52 -2.94
C GLN A 200 22.23 9.73 -3.64
N SER A 201 22.57 8.55 -3.12
CA SER A 201 23.63 7.72 -3.69
C SER A 201 23.28 7.14 -5.07
N ASN A 202 22.00 7.10 -5.45
CA ASN A 202 21.52 6.49 -6.70
C ASN A 202 20.51 7.38 -7.42
N GLN A 203 20.55 8.69 -7.18
CA GLN A 203 19.48 9.63 -7.56
C GLN A 203 19.13 9.53 -9.05
N HIS A 204 20.16 9.57 -9.91
CA HIS A 204 19.97 9.49 -11.35
C HIS A 204 19.20 8.24 -11.79
N HIS A 205 19.53 7.07 -11.20
CA HIS A 205 18.83 5.82 -11.51
C HIS A 205 17.37 5.86 -11.11
N TYR A 206 17.05 6.39 -9.92
CA TYR A 206 15.66 6.51 -9.46
C TYR A 206 14.84 7.49 -10.30
N LEU A 207 15.43 8.62 -10.70
CA LEU A 207 14.75 9.58 -11.56
C LEU A 207 14.47 8.98 -12.96
N ASP A 208 15.39 8.17 -13.49
CA ASP A 208 15.19 7.46 -14.76
C ASP A 208 14.20 6.29 -14.66
N ASP A 209 14.15 5.60 -13.51
CA ASP A 209 13.11 4.61 -13.22
C ASP A 209 11.71 5.25 -13.18
N ILE A 210 11.57 6.43 -12.57
CA ILE A 210 10.32 7.22 -12.58
C ILE A 210 9.86 7.47 -14.01
N ARG A 211 10.73 8.04 -14.86
CA ARG A 211 10.39 8.38 -16.25
C ARG A 211 9.95 7.13 -17.03
N ARG A 212 10.75 6.07 -16.97
CA ARG A 212 10.46 4.81 -17.67
C ARG A 212 9.15 4.18 -17.23
N TRP A 213 8.89 4.15 -15.93
CA TRP A 213 7.65 3.57 -15.42
C TRP A 213 6.43 4.38 -15.85
N PHE A 214 6.48 5.72 -15.77
CA PHE A 214 5.36 6.56 -16.20
C PHE A 214 5.09 6.48 -17.71
N ASP A 215 6.12 6.35 -18.55
CA ASP A 215 5.92 6.12 -19.99
C ASP A 215 5.19 4.81 -20.27
N LEU A 216 5.57 3.74 -19.55
CA LEU A 216 4.89 2.45 -19.61
C LEU A 216 3.46 2.55 -19.06
N ALA A 217 3.27 3.22 -17.91
CA ALA A 217 1.97 3.38 -17.27
C ALA A 217 1.01 4.17 -18.15
N LYS A 218 1.40 5.32 -18.69
CA LYS A 218 0.58 6.11 -19.62
C LYS A 218 0.10 5.25 -20.79
N SER A 219 1.03 4.54 -21.44
CA SER A 219 0.71 3.66 -22.56
C SER A 219 -0.27 2.57 -22.17
N ALA A 220 -0.06 1.93 -21.02
CA ALA A 220 -0.95 0.90 -20.49
C ALA A 220 -2.35 1.44 -20.16
N LEU A 221 -2.44 2.61 -19.52
CA LEU A 221 -3.69 3.27 -19.17
C LEU A 221 -4.50 3.64 -20.42
N ILE A 222 -3.86 4.27 -21.41
CA ILE A 222 -4.47 4.63 -22.70
C ILE A 222 -5.00 3.38 -23.42
N ASN A 223 -4.21 2.31 -23.47
CA ASN A 223 -4.61 1.04 -24.08
C ASN A 223 -5.80 0.37 -23.36
N GLN A 224 -6.05 0.70 -22.09
CA GLN A 224 -7.24 0.27 -21.35
C GLN A 224 -8.42 1.25 -21.45
N GLY A 225 -8.30 2.31 -22.26
CA GLY A 225 -9.37 3.30 -22.47
C GLY A 225 -9.43 4.39 -21.40
N MET A 226 -8.38 4.58 -20.60
CA MET A 226 -8.30 5.69 -19.65
C MET A 226 -7.90 7.00 -20.34
N ASN A 227 -8.42 8.10 -19.82
CA ASN A 227 -8.17 9.46 -20.28
C ASN A 227 -8.24 10.44 -19.09
N SER A 228 -8.19 11.74 -19.36
CA SER A 228 -8.21 12.79 -18.32
C SER A 228 -9.50 12.84 -17.50
N ASP A 229 -10.61 12.31 -18.00
CA ASP A 229 -11.92 12.43 -17.36
C ASP A 229 -12.15 11.30 -16.35
N ASN A 230 -11.50 10.14 -16.54
CA ASN A 230 -11.72 8.95 -15.73
C ASN A 230 -10.47 8.45 -14.97
N ALA A 231 -9.30 9.05 -15.18
CA ALA A 231 -8.06 8.69 -14.50
C ALA A 231 -7.37 9.91 -13.86
N VAL A 232 -7.04 9.79 -12.58
CA VAL A 232 -6.35 10.84 -11.81
C VAL A 232 -5.17 10.25 -11.05
N PHE A 233 -4.01 10.90 -11.08
CA PHE A 233 -2.87 10.54 -10.24
C PHE A 233 -2.87 11.32 -8.92
N LEU A 234 -2.61 10.62 -7.80
CA LEU A 234 -2.30 11.23 -6.52
C LEU A 234 -0.84 10.94 -6.19
N ILE A 235 -0.01 11.96 -6.23
CA ILE A 235 1.43 11.87 -5.98
C ILE A 235 1.69 12.29 -4.54
N PHE A 236 2.02 11.34 -3.68
CA PHE A 236 2.36 11.61 -2.28
C PHE A 236 3.83 11.97 -2.18
N SER A 237 4.11 13.07 -1.49
CA SER A 237 5.48 13.52 -1.19
C SER A 237 6.20 12.51 -0.28
N PRO A 238 7.51 12.34 -0.44
CA PRO A 238 8.28 11.40 0.37
C PRO A 238 8.34 11.81 1.84
N TYR A 239 8.06 10.85 2.74
CA TYR A 239 8.10 11.05 4.20
C TYR A 239 9.51 11.40 4.73
N TRP A 240 10.54 10.99 3.97
CA TRP A 240 11.95 11.13 4.35
C TRP A 240 12.59 12.46 3.92
N LEU A 241 11.85 13.38 3.29
CA LEU A 241 12.28 14.75 3.03
C LEU A 241 11.53 15.73 3.94
N ASP A 242 12.25 16.56 4.67
CA ASP A 242 11.72 17.69 5.45
C ASP A 242 11.61 18.93 4.56
N SER A 243 10.38 19.38 4.33
CA SER A 243 10.10 20.59 3.54
C SER A 243 10.70 21.89 4.12
N ASN A 244 11.20 21.87 5.36
CA ASN A 244 11.84 23.02 6.00
C ASN A 244 13.39 23.01 5.90
N SER A 245 13.97 21.91 5.42
CA SER A 245 15.42 21.79 5.20
C SER A 245 15.77 22.26 3.79
N THR A 246 16.72 23.21 3.67
CA THR A 246 17.14 23.74 2.36
C THR A 246 17.71 22.68 1.44
N ASP A 247 18.38 21.67 2.01
CA ASP A 247 18.93 20.57 1.24
C ASP A 247 17.78 19.72 0.66
N ASP A 248 16.82 19.34 1.50
CA ASP A 248 15.68 18.48 1.15
C ASP A 248 14.74 19.10 0.11
N ILE A 249 14.71 20.44 0.02
CA ILE A 249 13.94 21.16 -1.01
C ILE A 249 14.47 20.82 -2.41
N ALA A 250 15.78 20.68 -2.59
CA ALA A 250 16.36 20.35 -3.88
C ALA A 250 15.96 18.95 -4.34
N GLU A 251 16.14 17.92 -3.48
CA GLU A 251 15.74 16.55 -3.86
C GLU A 251 14.22 16.41 -4.03
N HIS A 252 13.43 17.14 -3.23
CA HIS A 252 11.97 17.17 -3.39
C HIS A 252 11.60 17.74 -4.75
N ASN A 253 12.20 18.87 -5.13
CA ASN A 253 11.96 19.49 -6.43
C ASN A 253 12.37 18.58 -7.58
N ASP A 254 13.52 17.89 -7.49
CA ASP A 254 13.97 16.95 -8.52
C ASP A 254 12.98 15.80 -8.74
N LEU A 255 12.46 15.23 -7.65
CA LEU A 255 11.44 14.18 -7.70
C LEU A 255 10.14 14.68 -8.34
N ILE A 256 9.63 15.82 -7.87
CA ILE A 256 8.39 16.41 -8.38
C ILE A 256 8.55 16.77 -9.85
N GLN A 257 9.67 17.38 -10.23
CA GLN A 257 9.99 17.72 -11.61
C GLN A 257 10.04 16.47 -12.50
N ALA A 258 10.68 15.38 -12.05
CA ALA A 258 10.73 14.13 -12.80
C ALA A 258 9.33 13.55 -13.02
N VAL A 259 8.47 13.54 -12.00
CA VAL A 259 7.08 13.07 -12.12
C VAL A 259 6.26 14.01 -13.02
N SER A 260 6.36 15.32 -12.85
CA SER A 260 5.68 16.33 -13.67
C SER A 260 6.01 16.18 -15.15
N CYS A 261 7.29 16.02 -15.49
CA CYS A 261 7.71 15.80 -16.86
C CYS A 261 7.33 14.42 -17.39
N ALA A 262 7.29 13.39 -16.54
CA ALA A 262 6.90 12.06 -16.98
C ALA A 262 5.39 11.96 -17.23
N ILE A 263 4.54 12.66 -16.46
CA ILE A 263 3.09 12.74 -16.71
C ILE A 263 2.80 13.66 -17.90
N ASP A 264 3.56 14.75 -18.06
CA ASP A 264 3.47 15.73 -19.18
C ASP A 264 2.04 16.24 -19.44
N GLY A 265 1.24 16.38 -18.38
CA GLY A 265 -0.15 16.82 -18.47
C GLY A 265 -1.12 15.83 -19.13
N GLN A 266 -0.67 14.60 -19.47
CA GLN A 266 -1.50 13.57 -20.11
C GLN A 266 -2.69 13.15 -19.25
N PHE A 267 -2.49 13.14 -17.93
CA PHE A 267 -3.51 12.83 -16.93
C PHE A 267 -3.50 13.90 -15.83
N PRO A 268 -4.66 14.28 -15.28
CA PRO A 268 -4.72 15.11 -14.08
C PRO A 268 -3.91 14.47 -12.96
N ALA A 269 -3.08 15.27 -12.30
CA ALA A 269 -2.24 14.82 -11.21
C ALA A 269 -2.26 15.83 -10.07
N LYS A 270 -2.49 15.34 -8.86
CA LYS A 270 -2.46 16.14 -7.64
C LYS A 270 -1.26 15.76 -6.80
N LEU A 271 -0.51 16.76 -6.37
CA LEU A 271 0.54 16.61 -5.38
C LEU A 271 -0.07 16.69 -3.98
N VAL A 272 0.17 15.65 -3.20
CA VAL A 272 -0.27 15.50 -1.82
C VAL A 272 0.95 15.64 -0.92
N ALA A 273 0.89 16.60 0.00
CA ALA A 273 1.87 16.77 1.06
C ALA A 273 1.16 16.87 2.42
N PHE A 274 1.88 16.64 3.50
CA PHE A 274 1.33 16.74 4.86
C PHE A 274 2.21 17.65 5.70
N ASN A 275 1.62 18.30 6.70
CA ASN A 275 2.39 18.96 7.74
C ASN A 275 2.91 17.88 8.69
N TYR A 276 4.23 17.69 8.78
CA TYR A 276 4.81 16.71 9.70
C TYR A 276 4.59 17.13 11.14
N GLY A 277 3.79 16.34 11.86
CA GLY A 277 3.58 16.41 13.29
C GLY A 277 3.43 15.01 13.89
N PRO A 278 3.55 14.84 15.22
CA PRO A 278 3.48 13.51 15.87
C PRO A 278 2.18 12.72 15.56
N SER A 279 1.07 13.40 15.25
CA SER A 279 -0.22 12.79 14.86
C SER A 279 -0.40 12.60 13.34
N SER A 280 0.53 13.07 12.53
CA SER A 280 0.42 13.03 11.06
C SER A 280 0.78 11.68 10.47
N LEU A 281 1.46 10.82 11.24
CA LEU A 281 1.91 9.50 10.82
C LEU A 281 1.20 8.40 11.61
N THR A 282 1.09 7.23 10.99
CA THR A 282 0.68 5.98 11.62
C THR A 282 1.72 5.49 12.62
N SER A 283 1.38 4.43 13.35
CA SER A 283 2.23 3.87 14.41
C SER A 283 3.61 3.41 13.92
N ASP A 284 3.71 3.07 12.65
CA ASP A 284 4.96 2.67 12.00
C ASP A 284 5.84 3.85 11.55
N ALA A 285 5.39 5.09 11.75
CA ALA A 285 6.06 6.33 11.36
C ALA A 285 6.41 6.43 9.85
N ARG A 286 5.67 5.71 8.99
CA ARG A 286 5.95 5.62 7.55
C ARG A 286 4.75 5.96 6.67
N HIS A 287 3.53 5.77 7.17
CA HIS A 287 2.32 6.17 6.46
C HIS A 287 1.71 7.41 7.11
N PHE A 288 1.05 8.23 6.31
CA PHE A 288 0.25 9.32 6.82
C PHE A 288 -1.05 8.76 7.42
N SER A 289 -1.37 9.24 8.62
CA SER A 289 -2.60 8.89 9.35
C SER A 289 -3.84 9.27 8.54
N HIS A 290 -4.94 8.51 8.70
CA HIS A 290 -6.21 8.81 8.07
C HIS A 290 -6.80 10.18 8.48
N GLU A 291 -6.41 10.71 9.65
CA GLU A 291 -6.80 12.04 10.15
C GLU A 291 -5.83 13.14 9.72
N ALA A 292 -4.69 12.80 9.11
CA ALA A 292 -3.68 13.77 8.74
C ALA A 292 -4.26 14.77 7.72
N THR A 293 -4.14 16.06 8.02
CA THR A 293 -4.63 17.14 7.15
C THR A 293 -3.72 17.27 5.93
N PRO A 294 -4.20 16.93 4.72
CA PRO A 294 -3.38 17.00 3.52
C PRO A 294 -3.37 18.42 2.96
N LYS A 295 -2.23 18.82 2.43
CA LYS A 295 -2.09 19.92 1.46
C LYS A 295 -2.16 19.31 0.08
N ILE A 296 -3.32 19.43 -0.57
CA ILE A 296 -3.55 18.96 -1.94
C ILE A 296 -3.42 20.14 -2.88
N ARG A 297 -2.56 20.03 -3.88
CA ARG A 297 -2.39 21.02 -4.95
C ARG A 297 -2.26 20.32 -6.29
N GLU A 298 -2.51 21.03 -7.38
CA GLU A 298 -2.18 20.52 -8.71
C GLU A 298 -0.67 20.24 -8.78
N LEU A 299 -0.31 19.15 -9.45
CA LEU A 299 1.09 18.84 -9.71
C LEU A 299 1.68 19.98 -10.57
N PRO A 300 2.86 20.54 -10.22
CA PRO A 300 3.48 21.60 -11.00
C PRO A 300 3.70 21.18 -12.45
N ALA A 301 3.67 22.15 -13.36
CA ALA A 301 4.04 21.91 -14.75
C ALA A 301 5.51 21.50 -14.87
N CYS A 302 5.84 20.69 -15.89
CA CYS A 302 7.22 20.36 -16.22
C CYS A 302 7.97 21.61 -16.68
N ASN A 303 8.98 22.04 -15.92
CA ASN A 303 9.94 23.07 -16.35
C ASN A 303 10.99 22.42 -17.28
N ARG A 304 10.85 22.59 -18.60
CA ARG A 304 11.81 22.07 -19.59
C ARG A 304 13.01 22.99 -19.74
#